data_AF-A0A0R0DMS6-F1
#
_entry.id   AF-A0A0R0DMS6-F1
#
_cell.length_a   1.000
_cell.length_b   1.000
_cell.length_c   1.000
_cell.angle_alpha   90.00
_cell.angle_beta   90.00
_cell.angle_gamma   90.00
#
_symmetry.space_group_name_H-M   'P 1'
#
loop_
_entity.id
_entity.type
_entity.pdbx_description
1 polymer ?
#
loop_
_entity_poly.entity_id
_entity_poly.type
_entity_poly.pdbx_seq_one_letter_code
_entity_poly.pdbx_strand_id
1 'polypeptide(L)'
;MRTPLMACLAAALLLALAGCRHSGSTHAADNPASSANSTATTAAKEGTPAMTTTQQAEERMRHWETWPIREGHSPERAWQGVLHLLRTVPRFADITPEIAGQALGMPSDGLPAPHRGYSARIHDDWALGWSFDDGLSVPEISVDVSHRPQMHSRTYFDPAPVCDGPTDWAVLRPELEAMGFTLWAQWSALDYSSANDHYALSIDLLPSTQLNGRLCIKGITLQPMPQQVRP
;
A
#
# COMPACT_ATOMS: atom_id res chain seq x y z
N MET A 1 -17.69 -40.76 -32.56
CA MET A 1 -18.22 -39.50 -33.13
C MET A 1 -17.76 -38.39 -32.20
N ARG A 2 -16.65 -37.74 -32.54
CA ARG A 2 -16.53 -36.38 -33.13
C ARG A 2 -16.66 -35.26 -32.07
N THR A 3 -15.50 -34.65 -31.82
CA THR A 3 -15.26 -33.27 -31.33
C THR A 3 -16.00 -32.21 -32.16
N PRO A 4 -16.14 -31.00 -31.60
CA PRO A 4 -15.23 -29.88 -31.92
C PRO A 4 -14.62 -29.28 -30.63
N LEU A 5 -13.36 -28.85 -30.50
CA LEU A 5 -12.50 -27.89 -31.24
C LEU A 5 -12.98 -26.41 -31.22
N MET A 6 -12.32 -25.66 -30.33
CA MET A 6 -11.82 -24.26 -30.43
C MET A 6 -12.76 -23.07 -30.69
N ALA A 7 -12.73 -22.13 -29.74
CA ALA A 7 -12.53 -20.70 -30.00
C ALA A 7 -11.72 -20.10 -28.82
N CYS A 8 -10.40 -19.93 -29.02
CA CYS A 8 -9.68 -18.64 -29.05
C CYS A 8 -9.05 -18.28 -27.69
N LEU A 9 -7.76 -18.58 -27.44
CA LEU A 9 -6.59 -17.77 -27.83
C LEU A 9 -6.76 -16.27 -27.51
N ALA A 10 -6.34 -15.85 -26.32
CA ALA A 10 -5.58 -14.60 -26.05
C ALA A 10 -5.57 -14.27 -24.55
N ALA A 11 -4.64 -14.83 -23.77
CA ALA A 11 -4.29 -14.31 -22.43
C ALA A 11 -2.90 -14.79 -21.97
N ALA A 12 -1.95 -14.89 -22.89
CA ALA A 12 -0.58 -15.28 -22.58
C ALA A 12 0.40 -14.33 -23.27
N LEU A 13 0.36 -13.06 -22.87
CA LEU A 13 1.39 -12.09 -23.17
C LEU A 13 1.34 -11.05 -22.05
N LEU A 14 2.25 -11.14 -21.07
CA LEU A 14 2.75 -10.02 -20.24
C LEU A 14 3.79 -10.42 -19.15
N LEU A 15 4.57 -11.49 -19.34
CA LEU A 15 5.70 -11.81 -18.46
C LEU A 15 6.93 -12.21 -19.27
N ALA A 16 7.61 -11.21 -19.84
CA ALA A 16 8.98 -11.35 -20.34
C ALA A 16 9.64 -9.96 -20.53
N LEU A 17 9.94 -9.27 -19.41
CA LEU A 17 10.94 -8.20 -19.39
C LEU A 17 11.90 -8.42 -18.23
N ALA A 18 12.59 -9.57 -18.24
CA ALA A 18 13.87 -9.72 -17.57
C ALA A 18 14.96 -9.29 -18.57
N GLY A 19 15.19 -7.98 -18.65
CA GLY A 19 16.28 -7.41 -19.42
C GLY A 19 17.62 -7.65 -18.71
N CYS A 20 18.40 -8.57 -19.24
CA CYS A 20 19.81 -8.78 -18.92
C CYS A 20 20.60 -7.46 -19.04
N ARG A 21 21.22 -7.00 -17.94
CA ARG A 21 22.21 -5.92 -17.98
C ARG A 21 23.54 -6.47 -18.47
N HIS A 22 23.94 -6.09 -19.68
CA HIS A 22 25.31 -6.24 -20.18
C HIS A 22 26.08 -4.95 -19.87
N SER A 23 27.15 -5.09 -19.08
CA SER A 23 28.12 -4.05 -18.77
C SER A 23 28.98 -3.77 -20.00
N GLY A 24 29.03 -2.51 -20.45
CA GLY A 24 29.90 -2.06 -21.54
C GLY A 24 30.51 -0.71 -21.19
N SER A 25 31.75 -0.74 -20.69
CA SER A 25 32.60 0.43 -20.50
C SER A 25 33.19 0.89 -21.83
N THR A 26 33.26 2.19 -22.06
CA THR A 26 34.31 2.78 -22.91
C THR A 26 34.76 4.12 -22.32
N HIS A 27 36.00 4.13 -21.83
CA HIS A 27 36.80 5.34 -21.65
C HIS A 27 37.16 5.93 -23.01
N ALA A 28 37.12 7.26 -23.12
CA ALA A 28 38.05 8.01 -23.96
C ALA A 28 38.24 9.39 -23.32
N ALA A 29 39.51 9.71 -23.06
CA ALA A 29 39.98 10.98 -22.53
C ALA A 29 40.14 12.01 -23.66
N ASP A 30 40.03 13.30 -23.35
CA ASP A 30 41.13 14.26 -23.54
C ASP A 30 40.81 15.63 -22.91
N ASN A 31 41.85 16.20 -22.31
CA ASN A 31 41.95 17.44 -21.50
C ASN A 31 42.55 18.57 -22.41
N PRO A 32 42.93 19.80 -21.96
CA PRO A 32 42.81 20.44 -20.64
C PRO A 32 42.46 21.97 -20.65
N ALA A 33 42.48 22.53 -19.42
CA ALA A 33 42.89 23.88 -19.02
C ALA A 33 41.82 24.98 -18.81
N SER A 34 41.53 25.27 -17.54
CA SER A 34 41.89 26.57 -16.95
C SER A 34 41.81 26.52 -15.42
N SER A 35 42.79 27.14 -14.80
CA SER A 35 43.06 27.25 -13.37
C SER A 35 42.04 28.11 -12.62
N ALA A 36 41.62 27.66 -11.44
CA ALA A 36 41.35 28.54 -10.31
C ALA A 36 41.47 27.76 -9.00
N ASN A 37 42.41 28.21 -8.16
CA ASN A 37 42.58 27.76 -6.79
C ASN A 37 41.28 27.95 -6.01
N SER A 38 40.80 26.89 -5.38
CA SER A 38 39.97 26.96 -4.19
C SER A 38 40.34 25.79 -3.31
N THR A 39 41.07 26.10 -2.24
CA THR A 39 41.30 25.19 -1.12
C THR A 39 39.96 24.98 -0.42
N ALA A 40 39.16 24.06 -0.96
CA ALA A 40 37.99 23.52 -0.30
C ALA A 40 38.45 22.30 0.49
N THR A 41 38.47 22.43 1.81
CA THR A 41 38.61 21.31 2.73
C THR A 41 37.43 20.37 2.47
N THR A 42 37.64 19.32 1.69
CA THR A 42 36.71 18.21 1.54
C THR A 42 36.67 17.45 2.86
N ALA A 43 35.77 17.86 3.75
CA ALA A 43 35.20 16.90 4.68
C ALA A 43 34.41 15.92 3.80
N ALA A 44 35.02 14.77 3.52
CA ALA A 44 34.30 13.62 3.00
C ALA A 44 33.13 13.37 3.96
N LYS A 45 31.93 13.73 3.54
CA LYS A 45 30.72 13.22 4.17
C LYS A 45 30.76 11.73 3.86
N GLU A 46 31.30 10.94 4.79
CA GLU A 46 31.06 9.50 4.84
C GLU A 46 29.55 9.35 4.67
N GLY A 47 29.15 8.92 3.48
CA GLY A 47 27.77 8.67 3.17
C GLY A 47 27.34 7.56 4.12
N THR A 48 26.55 7.92 5.13
CA THR A 48 25.81 6.93 5.89
C THR A 48 25.08 6.08 4.85
N PRO A 49 25.35 4.77 4.75
CA PRO A 49 24.71 3.94 3.74
C PRO A 49 23.20 4.10 3.90
N ALA A 50 22.50 4.34 2.78
CA ALA A 50 21.06 4.44 2.78
C ALA A 50 20.49 3.14 3.36
N MET A 51 19.80 3.28 4.49
CA MET A 51 19.24 2.17 5.24
C MET A 51 18.21 1.43 4.38
N THR A 52 18.24 0.10 4.38
CA THR A 52 17.27 -0.70 3.60
C THR A 52 15.86 -0.56 4.20
N THR A 53 14.81 -0.79 3.40
CA THR A 53 13.42 -0.76 3.89
C THR A 53 13.19 -1.72 5.07
N THR A 54 13.85 -2.88 5.07
CA THR A 54 13.85 -3.82 6.19
C THR A 54 14.49 -3.22 7.44
N GLN A 55 15.67 -2.59 7.32
CA GLN A 55 16.34 -1.95 8.45
C GLN A 55 15.54 -0.76 9.00
N GLN A 56 14.88 0.02 8.13
CA GLN A 56 13.99 1.09 8.55
C GLN A 56 12.78 0.56 9.31
N ALA A 57 12.20 -0.57 8.88
CA ALA A 57 11.11 -1.22 9.59
C ALA A 57 11.57 -1.76 10.96
N GLU A 58 12.75 -2.38 11.03
CA GLU A 58 13.34 -2.87 12.29
C GLU A 58 13.66 -1.74 13.27
N GLU A 59 14.23 -0.63 12.80
CA GLU A 59 14.52 0.54 13.64
C GLU A 59 13.24 1.19 14.14
N ARG A 60 12.24 1.32 13.27
CA ARG A 60 10.89 1.78 13.63
C ARG A 60 10.27 0.91 14.73
N MET A 61 10.48 -0.41 14.66
CA MET A 61 9.98 -1.38 15.63
C MET A 61 10.69 -1.36 16.98
N ARG A 62 11.97 -0.98 17.02
CA ARG A 62 12.76 -0.90 18.26
C ARG A 62 12.13 0.04 19.29
N HIS A 63 11.34 1.00 18.83
CA HIS A 63 10.71 2.02 19.66
C HIS A 63 9.19 1.84 19.82
N TRP A 64 8.62 0.70 19.42
CA TRP A 64 7.18 0.41 19.51
C TRP A 64 6.54 0.82 20.85
N GLU A 65 7.14 0.39 21.96
CA GLU A 65 6.60 0.63 23.31
C GLU A 65 6.49 2.12 23.63
N THR A 66 7.28 2.96 22.98
CA THR A 66 7.29 4.42 23.16
C THR A 66 6.32 5.16 22.25
N TRP A 67 5.71 4.48 21.27
CA TRP A 67 4.71 5.10 20.42
C TRP A 67 3.43 5.35 21.24
N PRO A 68 2.87 6.57 21.19
CA PRO A 68 1.62 6.84 21.88
C PRO A 68 0.49 6.04 21.21
N ILE A 69 -0.37 5.43 22.03
CA ILE A 69 -1.69 5.01 21.56
C ILE A 69 -2.48 6.28 21.31
N ARG A 70 -2.87 6.52 20.07
CA ARG A 70 -3.57 7.75 19.69
C ARG A 70 -5.06 7.54 19.75
N GLU A 71 -5.66 8.03 20.83
CA GLU A 71 -7.11 8.11 20.98
C GLU A 71 -7.72 8.86 19.79
N GLY A 72 -8.65 8.23 19.07
CA GLY A 72 -9.32 8.80 17.89
C GLY A 72 -8.85 8.28 16.53
N HIS A 73 -7.79 7.47 16.47
CA HIS A 73 -7.50 6.61 15.31
C HIS A 73 -8.16 5.24 15.52
N SER A 74 -9.00 4.83 14.59
CA SER A 74 -9.64 3.51 14.61
C SER A 74 -9.72 2.96 13.19
N PRO A 75 -9.73 1.62 13.04
CA PRO A 75 -9.97 0.99 11.74
C PRO A 75 -11.28 1.48 11.11
N GLU A 76 -12.36 1.59 11.88
CA GLU A 76 -13.63 2.17 11.42
C GLU A 76 -13.46 3.54 10.75
N ARG A 77 -12.78 4.47 11.41
CA ARG A 77 -12.57 5.81 10.87
C ARG A 77 -11.76 5.77 9.58
N ALA A 78 -10.74 4.93 9.52
CA ALA A 78 -9.94 4.74 8.32
C ALA A 78 -10.77 4.19 7.15
N TRP A 79 -11.62 3.20 7.39
CA TRP A 79 -12.50 2.64 6.34
C TRP A 79 -13.52 3.66 5.85
N GLN A 80 -14.10 4.46 6.75
CA GLN A 80 -14.95 5.58 6.35
C GLN A 80 -14.18 6.62 5.52
N GLY A 81 -12.91 6.86 5.85
CA GLY A 81 -12.02 7.70 5.05
C GLY A 81 -11.74 7.14 3.66
N VAL A 82 -11.52 5.83 3.53
CA VAL A 82 -11.38 5.15 2.22
C VAL A 82 -12.66 5.31 1.41
N LEU A 83 -13.82 5.03 2.00
CA LEU A 83 -15.10 5.23 1.32
C LEU A 83 -15.30 6.71 0.91
N HIS A 84 -14.88 7.65 1.75
CA HIS A 84 -14.92 9.07 1.41
C HIS A 84 -14.04 9.42 0.20
N LEU A 85 -12.81 8.89 0.13
CA LEU A 85 -11.92 9.08 -1.02
C LEU A 85 -12.56 8.54 -2.30
N LEU A 86 -13.07 7.31 -2.26
CA LEU A 86 -13.69 6.65 -3.41
C LEU A 86 -14.94 7.38 -3.92
N ARG A 87 -15.69 8.05 -3.03
CA ARG A 87 -16.88 8.84 -3.39
C ARG A 87 -16.55 10.22 -3.94
N THR A 88 -15.49 10.85 -3.44
CA THR A 88 -15.25 12.29 -3.69
C THR A 88 -14.13 12.55 -4.69
N VAL A 89 -13.23 11.59 -4.91
CA VAL A 89 -12.13 11.72 -5.85
C VAL A 89 -12.37 10.74 -7.00
N PRO A 90 -12.66 11.21 -8.23
CA PRO A 90 -12.98 10.33 -9.35
C PRO A 90 -11.75 9.80 -10.09
N ARG A 91 -10.56 10.37 -9.84
CA ARG A 91 -9.31 9.93 -10.48
C ARG A 91 -8.25 9.74 -9.42
N PHE A 92 -7.62 8.57 -9.43
CA PHE A 92 -6.50 8.28 -8.53
C PHE A 92 -5.38 9.34 -8.61
N ALA A 93 -5.08 9.84 -9.81
CA ALA A 93 -4.04 10.84 -10.04
C ALA A 93 -4.28 12.19 -9.34
N ASP A 94 -5.50 12.45 -8.88
CA ASP A 94 -5.85 13.66 -8.13
C ASP A 94 -5.69 13.45 -6.60
N ILE A 95 -5.40 12.23 -6.15
CA ILE A 95 -5.15 11.97 -4.72
C ILE A 95 -3.72 12.35 -4.39
N THR A 96 -3.56 13.32 -3.50
CA THR A 96 -2.27 13.62 -2.86
C THR A 96 -2.19 12.98 -1.47
N PRO A 97 -0.99 12.84 -0.89
CA PRO A 97 -0.85 12.38 0.49
C PRO A 97 -1.64 13.24 1.49
N GLU A 98 -1.77 14.54 1.25
CA GLU A 98 -2.55 15.44 2.12
C GLU A 98 -4.06 15.16 2.03
N ILE A 99 -4.58 14.94 0.81
CA ILE A 99 -5.98 14.55 0.59
C ILE A 99 -6.26 13.20 1.24
N ALA A 100 -5.39 12.22 1.01
CA ALA A 100 -5.50 10.89 1.60
C ALA A 100 -5.46 10.96 3.13
N GLY A 101 -4.47 11.64 3.70
CA GLY A 101 -4.33 11.79 5.14
C GLY A 101 -5.54 12.49 5.79
N GLN A 102 -6.03 13.57 5.18
CA GLN A 102 -7.23 14.26 5.66
C GLN A 102 -8.45 13.34 5.67
N ALA A 103 -8.70 12.60 4.58
CA ALA A 103 -9.83 11.68 4.48
C ALA A 103 -9.73 10.54 5.51
N LEU A 104 -8.53 9.98 5.69
CA LEU A 104 -8.26 8.89 6.63
C LEU A 104 -8.24 9.36 8.10
N GLY A 105 -8.22 10.67 8.35
CA GLY A 105 -8.09 11.23 9.70
C GLY A 105 -6.72 10.94 10.32
N MET A 106 -5.69 10.78 9.49
CA MET A 106 -4.31 10.47 9.87
C MET A 106 -3.36 11.39 9.10
N PRO A 107 -2.31 11.95 9.70
CA PRO A 107 -1.41 12.85 8.98
C PRO A 107 -0.62 12.08 7.89
N SER A 108 0.05 12.79 6.98
CA SER A 108 0.81 12.21 5.85
C SER A 108 2.33 12.34 5.97
N ASP A 109 2.81 13.02 7.02
CA ASP A 109 4.21 13.38 7.27
C ASP A 109 4.96 12.36 8.14
N GLY A 110 4.36 11.21 8.43
CA GLY A 110 4.97 10.16 9.24
C GLY A 110 6.02 9.32 8.50
N LEU A 111 6.04 9.35 7.17
CA LEU A 111 6.97 8.59 6.33
C LEU A 111 7.66 9.51 5.29
N PRO A 112 8.97 9.30 5.02
CA PRO A 112 9.71 10.11 4.06
C PRO A 112 9.43 9.67 2.61
N ALA A 113 9.40 10.64 1.68
CA ALA A 113 9.25 10.37 0.25
C ALA A 113 10.29 9.34 -0.27
N PRO A 114 9.93 8.48 -1.26
CA PRO A 114 8.68 8.47 -2.02
C PRO A 114 7.49 7.85 -1.26
N HIS A 115 7.75 7.12 -0.18
CA HIS A 115 6.71 6.50 0.64
C HIS A 115 6.17 7.52 1.65
N ARG A 116 5.05 8.16 1.36
CA ARG A 116 4.39 9.02 2.35
C ARG A 116 3.35 8.24 3.12
N GLY A 117 2.95 8.73 4.29
CA GLY A 117 1.96 8.05 5.11
C GLY A 117 2.22 8.16 6.58
N TYR A 118 1.57 7.29 7.34
CA TYR A 118 1.58 7.36 8.78
C TYR A 118 1.23 6.02 9.41
N SER A 119 1.76 5.78 10.61
CA SER A 119 1.37 4.65 11.42
C SER A 119 1.26 5.07 12.87
N ALA A 120 0.24 4.53 13.55
CA ALA A 120 0.03 4.75 14.97
C ALA A 120 -0.41 3.45 15.65
N ARG A 121 -0.04 3.34 16.94
CA ARG A 121 -0.63 2.34 17.82
C ARG A 121 -2.09 2.68 18.07
N ILE A 122 -2.95 1.69 17.88
CA ILE A 122 -4.40 1.76 18.16
C ILE A 122 -4.81 0.81 19.29
N HIS A 123 -3.93 -0.14 19.62
CA HIS A 123 -4.03 -1.03 20.78
C HIS A 123 -2.61 -1.35 21.26
N ASP A 124 -2.46 -1.99 22.42
CA ASP A 124 -1.16 -2.41 22.97
C ASP A 124 -0.31 -3.17 21.95
N ASP A 125 -0.98 -4.00 21.15
CA ASP A 125 -0.41 -4.95 20.20
C ASP A 125 -0.82 -4.69 18.75
N TRP A 126 -1.53 -3.61 18.45
CA TRP A 126 -2.01 -3.34 17.09
C TRP A 126 -1.72 -1.92 16.64
N ALA A 127 -1.34 -1.80 15.37
CA ALA A 127 -1.17 -0.55 14.68
C ALA A 127 -2.14 -0.45 13.51
N LEU A 128 -2.50 0.79 13.23
CA LEU A 128 -3.12 1.20 11.98
C LEU A 128 -2.06 1.96 11.19
N GLY A 129 -1.91 1.60 9.92
CA GLY A 129 -1.01 2.23 8.98
C GLY A 129 -1.77 2.70 7.75
N TRP A 130 -1.24 3.73 7.13
CA TRP A 130 -1.50 3.99 5.72
C TRP A 130 -0.24 4.48 5.02
N SER A 131 -0.15 4.22 3.73
CA SER A 131 0.92 4.71 2.87
C SER A 131 0.41 5.10 1.49
N PHE A 132 1.06 6.10 0.92
CA PHE A 132 0.96 6.49 -0.48
C PHE A 132 2.33 6.26 -1.10
N ASP A 133 2.39 5.42 -2.14
CA ASP A 133 3.60 5.06 -2.85
C ASP A 133 3.48 5.46 -4.32
N ASP A 134 4.17 6.55 -4.70
CA ASP A 134 4.30 7.00 -6.09
C ASP A 134 5.61 6.53 -6.76
N GLY A 135 6.44 5.77 -6.06
CA GLY A 135 7.67 5.20 -6.58
C GLY A 135 7.47 3.90 -7.37
N LEU A 136 6.28 3.30 -7.28
CA LEU A 136 5.92 2.06 -7.97
C LEU A 136 5.54 2.31 -9.44
N SER A 137 5.62 1.26 -10.25
CA SER A 137 5.14 1.30 -11.64
C SER A 137 3.63 1.57 -11.75
N VAL A 138 2.88 1.21 -10.71
CA VAL A 138 1.47 1.55 -10.51
C VAL A 138 1.38 2.18 -9.12
N PRO A 139 1.01 3.46 -9.00
CA PRO A 139 0.97 4.11 -7.70
C PRO A 139 -0.15 3.52 -6.84
N GLU A 140 0.04 3.53 -5.53
CA GLU A 140 -0.80 2.79 -4.60
C GLU A 140 -1.08 3.59 -3.32
N ILE A 141 -2.31 3.45 -2.81
CA ILE A 141 -2.64 3.76 -1.43
C ILE A 141 -2.95 2.46 -0.71
N SER A 142 -2.24 2.19 0.37
CA SER A 142 -2.51 1.05 1.24
C SER A 142 -2.91 1.55 2.62
N VAL A 143 -3.98 0.97 3.19
CA VAL A 143 -4.47 1.24 4.54
C VAL A 143 -4.66 -0.09 5.23
N ASP A 144 -3.96 -0.35 6.33
CA ASP A 144 -3.94 -1.66 6.96
C ASP A 144 -3.85 -1.60 8.48
N VAL A 145 -4.43 -2.63 9.09
CA VAL A 145 -4.30 -2.95 10.51
C VAL A 145 -3.35 -4.12 10.63
N SER A 146 -2.29 -3.91 11.40
CA SER A 146 -1.26 -4.92 11.63
C SER A 146 -1.08 -5.16 13.12
N HIS A 147 -1.09 -6.43 13.51
CA HIS A 147 -0.61 -6.83 14.82
C HIS A 147 0.88 -6.52 14.86
N ARG A 148 1.34 -5.74 15.85
CA ARG A 148 2.71 -5.19 16.10
C ARG A 148 3.63 -5.53 14.94
N PRO A 149 4.14 -4.61 14.09
CA PRO A 149 4.80 -4.95 12.81
C PRO A 149 5.89 -6.04 12.94
N GLN A 150 5.46 -7.29 12.99
CA GLN A 150 6.25 -8.47 13.25
C GLN A 150 6.19 -9.22 11.95
N MET A 151 7.19 -8.95 11.11
CA MET A 151 7.52 -9.91 10.10
C MET A 151 7.76 -11.25 10.81
N HIS A 152 6.93 -12.25 10.48
CA HIS A 152 7.10 -13.67 10.83
C HIS A 152 6.51 -14.21 12.15
N SER A 153 5.58 -13.51 12.82
CA SER A 153 4.76 -14.25 13.80
C SER A 153 3.84 -15.24 13.07
N ARG A 154 4.08 -16.54 13.29
CA ARG A 154 3.22 -17.63 12.82
C ARG A 154 2.00 -17.86 13.73
N THR A 155 1.88 -17.06 14.80
CA THR A 155 0.80 -17.17 15.77
C THR A 155 -0.38 -16.34 15.28
N TYR A 156 -1.55 -16.96 15.19
CA TYR A 156 -2.80 -16.23 15.00
C TYR A 156 -3.00 -15.26 16.18
N PHE A 157 -3.28 -14.00 15.88
CA PHE A 157 -3.64 -13.00 16.87
C PHE A 157 -5.11 -12.67 16.73
N ASP A 158 -5.82 -12.70 17.87
CA ASP A 158 -7.23 -12.37 17.91
C ASP A 158 -7.44 -10.89 17.58
N PRO A 159 -8.16 -10.57 16.49
CA PRO A 159 -8.35 -9.20 16.05
C PRO A 159 -9.49 -8.50 16.79
N ALA A 160 -10.20 -9.17 17.72
CA ALA A 160 -11.33 -8.59 18.45
C ALA A 160 -11.06 -7.16 18.99
N PRO A 161 -9.89 -6.84 19.61
CA PRO A 161 -9.64 -5.50 20.15
C PRO A 161 -9.62 -4.38 19.10
N VAL A 162 -9.42 -4.70 17.82
CA VAL A 162 -9.41 -3.73 16.70
C VAL A 162 -10.57 -3.91 15.74
N CYS A 163 -11.42 -4.91 15.99
CA CYS A 163 -12.55 -5.28 15.15
C CYS A 163 -13.91 -5.19 15.86
N ASP A 164 -13.95 -4.68 17.09
CA ASP A 164 -15.16 -4.26 17.78
C ASP A 164 -15.70 -2.94 17.18
N GLY A 165 -16.26 -3.00 15.97
CA GLY A 165 -16.83 -1.85 15.26
C GLY A 165 -17.50 -2.21 13.91
N PRO A 166 -17.93 -1.22 13.10
CA PRO A 166 -18.52 -1.41 11.77
C PRO A 166 -17.47 -1.73 10.69
N THR A 167 -16.36 -2.33 11.06
CA THR A 167 -15.31 -2.82 10.16
C THR A 167 -15.68 -4.15 9.50
N ASP A 168 -16.98 -4.42 9.42
CA ASP A 168 -17.56 -5.66 8.95
C ASP A 168 -17.55 -5.72 7.43
N TRP A 169 -16.99 -6.79 6.89
CA TRP A 169 -17.01 -7.05 5.46
C TRP A 169 -18.44 -7.04 4.88
N ALA A 170 -19.41 -7.58 5.61
CA ALA A 170 -20.80 -7.63 5.18
C ALA A 170 -21.44 -6.23 5.10
N VAL A 171 -20.86 -5.23 5.78
CA VAL A 171 -21.29 -3.83 5.72
C VAL A 171 -20.52 -3.06 4.64
N LEU A 172 -19.21 -3.29 4.50
CA LEU A 172 -18.38 -2.57 3.53
C LEU A 172 -18.72 -2.96 2.08
N ARG A 173 -18.92 -4.26 1.82
CA ARG A 173 -19.12 -4.74 0.45
C ARG A 173 -20.32 -4.07 -0.27
N PRO A 174 -21.51 -3.95 0.32
CA PRO A 174 -22.62 -3.24 -0.31
C PRO A 174 -22.33 -1.77 -0.63
N GLU A 175 -21.58 -1.08 0.23
CA GLU A 175 -21.16 0.31 -0.01
C GLU A 175 -20.23 0.41 -1.23
N LEU A 176 -19.29 -0.54 -1.38
CA LEU A 176 -18.43 -0.63 -2.56
C LEU A 176 -19.25 -0.95 -3.83
N GLU A 177 -20.17 -1.90 -3.76
CA GLU A 177 -21.05 -2.25 -4.89
C GLU A 177 -21.92 -1.04 -5.33
N ALA A 178 -22.42 -0.25 -4.39
CA ALA A 178 -23.15 0.99 -4.68
C ALA A 178 -22.29 2.06 -5.38
N MET A 179 -20.96 2.00 -5.24
CA MET A 179 -20.00 2.86 -5.95
C MET A 179 -19.53 2.26 -7.29
N GLY A 180 -20.17 1.19 -7.76
CA GLY A 180 -19.89 0.56 -9.05
C GLY A 180 -18.72 -0.43 -9.02
N PHE A 181 -18.22 -0.81 -7.84
CA PHE A 181 -17.26 -1.91 -7.73
C PHE A 181 -17.95 -3.22 -8.08
N THR A 182 -17.45 -3.88 -9.11
CA THR A 182 -18.00 -5.12 -9.65
C THR A 182 -16.89 -6.15 -9.86
N LEU A 183 -17.22 -7.32 -10.41
CA LEU A 183 -16.25 -8.37 -10.74
C LEU A 183 -15.41 -8.82 -9.53
N TRP A 184 -16.10 -9.20 -8.45
CA TRP A 184 -15.48 -9.73 -7.25
C TRP A 184 -14.71 -11.03 -7.55
N ALA A 185 -13.39 -10.94 -7.56
CA ALA A 185 -12.51 -12.11 -7.56
C ALA A 185 -12.10 -12.43 -6.12
N GLN A 186 -12.12 -13.72 -5.79
CA GLN A 186 -11.74 -14.21 -4.48
C GLN A 186 -10.46 -15.03 -4.61
N TRP A 187 -9.36 -14.55 -4.04
CA TRP A 187 -8.06 -15.23 -4.06
C TRP A 187 -7.96 -16.26 -2.95
N SER A 188 -8.60 -15.98 -1.81
CA SER A 188 -8.71 -16.90 -0.68
C SER A 188 -10.01 -16.64 0.10
N ALA A 189 -10.28 -17.43 1.15
CA ALA A 189 -11.39 -17.17 2.06
C ALA A 189 -11.38 -15.75 2.68
N LEU A 190 -10.23 -15.08 2.67
CA LEU A 190 -9.97 -13.82 3.37
C LEU A 190 -9.42 -12.71 2.47
N ASP A 191 -9.39 -12.92 1.15
CA ASP A 191 -8.79 -11.98 0.21
C ASP A 191 -9.70 -11.83 -1.02
N TYR A 192 -10.10 -10.58 -1.28
CA TYR A 192 -10.98 -10.18 -2.35
C TYR A 192 -10.35 -9.07 -3.17
N SER A 193 -10.57 -9.09 -4.48
CA SER A 193 -10.30 -7.96 -5.36
C SER A 193 -11.52 -7.58 -6.18
N SER A 194 -11.66 -6.29 -6.47
CA SER A 194 -12.75 -5.74 -7.28
C SER A 194 -12.29 -4.46 -7.97
N ALA A 195 -13.00 -4.03 -9.00
CA ALA A 195 -12.71 -2.79 -9.69
C ALA A 195 -14.00 -2.07 -10.12
N ASN A 196 -13.88 -0.76 -10.30
CA ASN A 196 -14.83 0.06 -11.05
C ASN A 196 -14.08 0.78 -12.20
N ASP A 197 -14.69 1.78 -12.84
CA ASP A 197 -14.08 2.50 -13.97
C ASP A 197 -12.81 3.31 -13.60
N HIS A 198 -12.57 3.53 -12.31
CA HIS A 198 -11.56 4.46 -11.81
C HIS A 198 -10.51 3.80 -10.90
N TYR A 199 -10.91 2.78 -10.15
CA TYR A 199 -10.12 2.19 -9.06
C TYR A 199 -10.14 0.67 -9.13
N ALA A 200 -8.98 0.08 -8.83
CA ALA A 200 -8.83 -1.32 -8.46
C ALA A 200 -8.65 -1.40 -6.94
N LEU A 201 -9.30 -2.39 -6.32
CA LEU A 201 -9.23 -2.68 -4.90
C LEU A 201 -8.69 -4.08 -4.67
N SER A 202 -7.83 -4.19 -3.66
CA SER A 202 -7.57 -5.45 -2.95
C SER A 202 -8.00 -5.26 -1.49
N ILE A 203 -8.72 -6.23 -0.94
CA ILE A 203 -9.26 -6.20 0.42
C ILE A 203 -8.83 -7.49 1.14
N ASP A 204 -8.02 -7.30 2.17
CA ASP A 204 -7.66 -8.36 3.11
C ASP A 204 -8.63 -8.36 4.30
N LEU A 205 -8.99 -9.55 4.77
CA LEU A 205 -9.84 -9.75 5.94
C LEU A 205 -9.10 -10.48 7.07
N LEU A 206 -9.40 -10.12 8.31
CA LEU A 206 -9.00 -10.85 9.51
C LEU A 206 -10.11 -11.86 9.87
N PRO A 207 -9.78 -13.14 10.05
CA PRO A 207 -10.74 -14.09 10.61
C PRO A 207 -10.88 -13.80 12.11
N SER A 208 -12.10 -13.80 12.64
CA SER A 208 -12.32 -13.79 14.09
C SER A 208 -13.29 -14.88 14.51
N THR A 209 -12.79 -15.79 15.34
CA THR A 209 -13.63 -16.79 16.02
C THR A 209 -14.47 -16.18 17.13
N GLN A 210 -14.06 -15.02 17.67
CA GLN A 210 -14.77 -14.32 18.74
C GLN A 210 -15.87 -13.39 18.24
N LEU A 211 -15.79 -12.93 16.99
CA LEU A 211 -16.85 -12.11 16.36
C LEU A 211 -17.97 -12.96 15.75
N ASN A 212 -18.23 -14.16 16.26
CA ASN A 212 -19.30 -15.06 15.78
C ASN A 212 -19.29 -15.29 14.26
N GLY A 213 -18.10 -15.41 13.66
CA GLY A 213 -17.94 -15.63 12.22
C GLY A 213 -17.97 -14.36 11.35
N ARG A 214 -18.04 -13.16 11.95
CA ARG A 214 -17.86 -11.89 11.21
C ARG A 214 -16.43 -11.80 10.69
N LEU A 215 -16.30 -11.28 9.47
CA LEU A 215 -15.01 -10.99 8.85
C LEU A 215 -14.74 -9.50 8.98
N CYS A 216 -13.61 -9.17 9.61
CA CYS A 216 -13.20 -7.79 9.81
C CYS A 216 -12.23 -7.38 8.71
N ILE A 217 -12.29 -6.13 8.26
CA ILE A 217 -11.33 -5.60 7.29
C ILE A 217 -9.96 -5.49 7.96
N LYS A 218 -8.98 -6.20 7.40
CA LYS A 218 -7.56 -6.04 7.75
C LYS A 218 -6.98 -4.84 7.03
N GLY A 219 -7.22 -4.75 5.73
CA GLY A 219 -6.61 -3.73 4.90
C GLY A 219 -7.30 -3.57 3.57
N ILE A 220 -7.16 -2.38 3.01
CA ILE A 220 -7.64 -2.03 1.67
C ILE A 220 -6.49 -1.36 0.94
N THR A 221 -6.23 -1.87 -0.26
CA THR A 221 -5.28 -1.29 -1.21
C THR A 221 -6.07 -0.69 -2.37
N LEU A 222 -5.74 0.55 -2.74
CA LEU A 222 -6.31 1.30 -3.85
C LEU A 222 -5.24 1.51 -4.92
N GLN A 223 -5.57 1.20 -6.16
CA GLN A 223 -4.73 1.46 -7.33
C GLN A 223 -5.56 2.12 -8.44
N PRO A 224 -4.94 2.91 -9.34
CA PRO A 224 -5.64 3.41 -10.53
C PRO A 224 -6.04 2.24 -11.43
N MET A 225 -7.27 2.27 -11.94
CA MET A 225 -7.59 1.43 -13.09
C MET A 225 -6.90 1.98 -14.34
N PRO A 226 -6.28 1.12 -15.18
CA PRO A 226 -5.78 1.53 -16.47
C PRO A 226 -6.93 2.16 -17.25
N GLN A 227 -6.81 3.44 -17.61
CA GLN A 227 -7.81 4.07 -18.46
C GLN A 227 -7.88 3.27 -19.76
N GLN A 228 -9.06 2.73 -20.06
CA GLN A 228 -9.30 2.16 -21.38
C GLN A 228 -9.09 3.28 -22.39
N VAL A 229 -8.01 3.17 -23.18
CA VAL A 229 -7.81 4.06 -24.32
C VAL A 229 -9.01 3.82 -25.24
N ARG A 230 -9.90 4.81 -25.33
CA ARG A 230 -11.00 4.73 -26.30
C ARG A 230 -10.38 4.51 -27.69
N PRO A 231 -10.83 3.49 -28.44
CA PRO A 231 -10.38 3.28 -29.81
C PRO A 231 -10.74 4.47 -30.72
#